data_AF-A0A842MEU0-F1
#
_entry.id   AF-A0A842MEU0-F1
#
_cell.length_a   1.000
_cell.length_b   1.000
_cell.length_c   1.000
_cell.angle_alpha   90.00
_cell.angle_beta   90.00
_cell.angle_gamma   90.00
#
_symmetry.space_group_name_H-M   'P 1'
#
loop_
_entity.id
_entity.type
_entity.pdbx_description
1 polymer ?
#
loop_
_entity_poly.entity_id
_entity_poly.type
_entity_poly.pdbx_seq_one_letter_code
_entity_poly.pdbx_strand_id
1 'polypeptide(L)'
;MPQQLTMFGVPANLEYLFNIYHDESGSYVRGGDDRWLCHGVLFVPERKQSEVYTALQKVRQAERYDEEEVHYSSLRGHPTGPKARCARGWLKSYVESLSGFCFYHCLAIDTHSSAFEPERYGEPHHAYNRFALMAIEGAIAWSLKTYQRVALRFYSDAKSRQEGDNFAAYIPTQICKNIAEKRLKKPGAYPEIRLLHPEVTSIDSDPRKIEPGLRVECELTQLVDLMTSSISQALTARSEQEAKLELAEEVARWIEDTRQPPWLQTEQLYRRFSLSCFPDEKGNFYNPSLPVLNRNQPPFV
;
A
#
# COMPACT_ATOMS: atom_id res chain seq x y z
N MET A 1 11.47 1.06 32.28
CA MET A 1 11.99 -0.27 32.67
C MET A 1 13.42 -0.40 32.18
N PRO A 2 14.38 -0.93 32.97
CA PRO A 2 15.76 -1.09 32.54
C PRO A 2 15.86 -2.03 31.32
N GLN A 3 16.69 -1.64 30.35
CA GLN A 3 16.83 -2.33 29.08
C GLN A 3 17.68 -3.60 29.28
N GLN A 4 17.06 -4.78 29.14
CA GLN A 4 17.79 -6.04 29.20
C GLN A 4 18.71 -6.16 27.98
N LEU A 5 20.02 -6.32 28.21
CA LEU A 5 21.00 -6.54 27.16
C LEU A 5 21.21 -8.03 26.93
N THR A 6 21.49 -8.40 25.69
CA THR A 6 22.00 -9.72 25.30
C THR A 6 23.43 -9.92 25.82
N MET A 7 23.97 -11.14 25.71
CA MET A 7 25.38 -11.42 26.01
C MET A 7 26.38 -10.58 25.19
N PHE A 8 25.93 -9.94 24.10
CA PHE A 8 26.74 -9.07 23.25
C PHE A 8 26.53 -7.57 23.51
N GLY A 9 25.86 -7.20 24.61
CA GLY A 9 25.63 -5.80 24.96
C GLY A 9 24.59 -5.08 24.08
N VAL A 10 23.87 -5.81 23.23
CA VAL A 10 22.79 -5.28 22.39
C VAL A 10 21.45 -5.44 23.12
N PRO A 11 20.52 -4.47 23.06
CA PRO A 11 19.19 -4.63 23.63
C PRO A 11 18.49 -5.91 23.16
N ALA A 12 18.06 -6.75 24.11
CA ALA A 12 17.44 -8.04 23.83
C ALA A 12 16.07 -7.90 23.13
N ASN A 13 15.39 -6.78 23.34
CA ASN A 13 14.06 -6.49 22.77
C ASN A 13 14.08 -5.11 22.09
N LEU A 14 14.81 -4.99 20.98
CA LEU A 14 14.82 -3.76 20.21
C LEU A 14 13.44 -3.54 19.57
N GLU A 15 12.79 -2.44 19.92
CA GLU A 15 11.52 -2.01 19.34
C GLU A 15 11.78 -1.12 18.13
N TYR A 16 11.12 -1.42 17.00
CA TYR A 16 11.23 -0.65 15.77
C TYR A 16 9.95 0.14 15.51
N LEU A 17 10.09 1.42 15.18
CA LEU A 17 8.98 2.33 14.97
C LEU A 17 8.68 2.46 13.47
N PHE A 18 7.42 2.24 13.09
CA PHE A 18 6.95 2.37 11.71
C PHE A 18 5.74 3.30 11.63
N ASN A 19 5.80 4.21 10.67
CA ASN A 19 4.64 4.94 10.17
C ASN A 19 4.04 4.11 9.03
N ILE A 20 2.73 3.92 9.06
CA ILE A 20 1.97 3.13 8.09
C ILE A 20 1.07 4.07 7.31
N TYR A 21 1.21 4.08 6.00
CA TYR A 21 0.37 4.86 5.09
C TYR A 21 -0.56 3.92 4.35
N HIS A 22 -1.82 4.29 4.28
CA HIS A 22 -2.87 3.52 3.64
C HIS A 22 -3.67 4.38 2.67
N ASP A 23 -3.96 3.81 1.51
CA ASP A 23 -4.95 4.32 0.57
C ASP A 23 -5.53 3.15 -0.23
N GLU A 24 -6.64 3.38 -0.90
CA GLU A 24 -7.32 2.40 -1.72
C GLU A 24 -7.65 2.92 -3.12
N SER A 25 -7.77 1.98 -4.06
CA SER A 25 -8.26 2.21 -5.41
C SER A 25 -9.47 1.32 -5.69
N GLY A 26 -10.45 1.88 -6.41
CA GLY A 26 -11.75 1.26 -6.65
C GLY A 26 -12.76 1.60 -5.56
N SER A 27 -14.05 1.42 -5.84
CA SER A 27 -15.11 1.63 -4.85
C SER A 27 -15.98 0.40 -4.75
N TYR A 28 -16.11 -0.12 -3.52
CA TYR A 28 -17.11 -1.15 -3.27
C TYR A 28 -18.48 -0.51 -3.09
N VAL A 29 -19.33 -0.67 -4.09
CA VAL A 29 -20.77 -0.45 -3.98
C VAL A 29 -21.44 -1.78 -4.27
N ARG A 30 -22.43 -2.16 -3.46
CA ARG A 30 -23.17 -3.40 -3.68
C ARG A 30 -23.85 -3.35 -5.05
N GLY A 31 -23.50 -4.30 -5.93
CA GLY A 31 -23.98 -4.35 -7.31
C GLY A 31 -23.28 -3.37 -8.25
N GLY A 32 -22.16 -2.76 -7.86
CA GLY A 32 -21.33 -1.96 -8.75
C GLY A 32 -20.47 -2.80 -9.70
N ASP A 33 -19.93 -2.15 -10.72
CA ASP A 33 -19.17 -2.79 -11.82
C ASP A 33 -17.64 -2.86 -11.57
N ASP A 34 -17.20 -2.36 -10.41
CA ASP A 34 -15.80 -2.37 -10.00
C ASP A 34 -15.42 -3.76 -9.49
N ARG A 35 -14.75 -4.53 -10.36
CA ARG A 35 -14.22 -5.86 -10.05
C ARG A 35 -13.16 -5.84 -8.94
N TRP A 36 -12.33 -4.81 -8.90
CA TRP A 36 -11.17 -4.78 -8.02
C TRP A 36 -11.28 -3.67 -6.99
N LEU A 37 -11.25 -4.05 -5.72
CA LEU A 37 -11.01 -3.13 -4.60
C LEU A 37 -9.59 -3.37 -4.08
N CYS A 38 -8.69 -2.41 -4.28
CA CYS A 38 -7.29 -2.54 -3.90
C CYS A 38 -6.98 -1.70 -2.67
N HIS A 39 -6.43 -2.30 -1.62
CA HIS A 39 -5.94 -1.61 -0.42
C HIS A 39 -4.41 -1.67 -0.38
N GLY A 40 -3.76 -0.53 -0.53
CA GLY A 40 -2.31 -0.37 -0.43
C GLY A 40 -1.87 0.02 0.96
N VAL A 41 -0.75 -0.53 1.40
CA VAL A 41 -0.15 -0.29 2.72
C VAL A 41 1.36 -0.13 2.56
N LEU A 42 1.89 1.01 3.00
CA LEU A 42 3.33 1.30 3.00
C LEU A 42 3.83 1.46 4.44
N PHE A 43 4.78 0.62 4.83
CA PHE A 43 5.55 0.78 6.07
C PHE A 43 6.79 1.62 5.82
N VAL A 44 6.95 2.69 6.57
CA VAL A 44 8.15 3.55 6.57
C VAL A 44 8.71 3.59 7.99
N PRO A 45 9.97 3.18 8.22
CA PRO A 45 10.62 3.37 9.50
C PRO A 45 10.63 4.85 9.87
N GLU A 46 10.21 5.21 11.08
CA GLU A 46 10.07 6.61 11.51
C GLU A 46 11.38 7.40 11.28
N ARG A 47 12.53 6.81 11.63
CA ARG A 47 13.87 7.40 11.43
C ARG A 47 14.29 7.62 9.97
N LYS A 48 13.57 7.04 9.01
CA LYS A 48 13.84 7.11 7.56
C LYS A 48 12.81 7.96 6.80
N GLN A 49 11.80 8.48 7.50
CA GLN A 49 10.71 9.22 6.88
C GLN A 49 11.20 10.49 6.13
N SER A 50 12.16 11.22 6.72
CA SER A 50 12.76 12.41 6.08
C SER A 50 13.58 12.06 4.83
N GLU A 51 14.18 10.88 4.78
CA GLU A 51 14.92 10.37 3.62
C GLU A 51 13.96 10.11 2.45
N VAL A 52 12.81 9.48 2.72
CA VAL A 52 11.77 9.28 1.71
C VAL A 52 11.28 10.63 1.18
N TYR A 53 10.88 11.52 2.07
CA TYR A 53 10.40 12.86 1.71
C TYR A 53 11.40 13.61 0.82
N THR A 54 12.68 13.61 1.21
CA THR A 54 13.74 14.26 0.45
C THR A 54 13.89 13.65 -0.95
N ALA A 55 13.75 12.33 -1.10
CA ALA A 55 13.79 11.68 -2.40
C ALA A 55 12.60 12.11 -3.29
N LEU A 56 11.38 12.14 -2.74
CA LEU A 56 10.18 12.57 -3.46
C LEU A 56 10.26 14.05 -3.87
N GLN A 57 10.77 14.91 -2.98
CA GLN A 57 11.00 16.34 -3.26
C GLN A 57 12.00 16.58 -4.38
N LYS A 58 13.11 15.82 -4.40
CA LYS A 58 14.11 15.93 -5.48
C LYS A 58 13.48 15.67 -6.86
N VAL A 59 12.59 14.69 -6.95
CA VAL A 59 11.86 14.40 -8.19
C VAL A 59 10.92 15.56 -8.54
N ARG A 60 10.14 16.06 -7.59
CA ARG A 60 9.24 17.22 -7.82
C ARG A 60 9.99 18.43 -8.36
N GLN A 61 11.12 18.77 -7.74
CA GLN A 61 11.95 19.91 -8.14
C GLN A 61 12.55 19.71 -9.54
N ALA A 62 13.06 18.50 -9.84
CA ALA A 62 13.60 18.17 -11.15
C ALA A 62 12.53 18.29 -12.26
N GLU A 63 11.30 17.90 -11.96
CA GLU A 63 10.18 17.94 -12.89
C GLU A 63 9.39 19.26 -12.89
N ARG A 64 9.76 20.21 -12.02
CA ARG A 64 9.08 21.50 -11.78
C ARG A 64 7.59 21.32 -11.43
N TYR A 65 7.32 20.42 -10.49
CA TYR A 65 5.97 20.05 -10.05
C TYR A 65 5.87 20.12 -8.52
N ASP A 66 5.92 21.34 -7.95
CA ASP A 66 6.18 21.55 -6.52
C ASP A 66 4.91 21.74 -5.66
N GLU A 67 3.82 22.27 -6.25
CA GLU A 67 2.67 22.75 -5.49
C GLU A 67 1.40 21.93 -5.68
N GLU A 68 1.38 21.03 -6.65
CA GLU A 68 0.20 20.25 -7.00
C GLU A 68 0.30 18.82 -6.49
N GLU A 69 -0.84 18.26 -6.15
CA GLU A 69 -0.98 16.87 -5.78
C GLU A 69 -0.54 15.95 -6.93
N VAL A 70 0.22 14.89 -6.62
CA VAL A 70 0.54 13.81 -7.56
C VAL A 70 -0.47 12.67 -7.39
N HIS A 71 -1.74 12.96 -7.68
CA HIS A 71 -2.83 11.99 -7.56
C HIS A 71 -3.07 11.22 -8.87
N TYR A 72 -3.16 9.89 -8.79
CA TYR A 72 -3.28 9.01 -9.94
C TYR A 72 -4.49 9.31 -10.81
N SER A 73 -5.66 9.54 -10.21
CA SER A 73 -6.91 9.75 -10.94
C SER A 73 -6.83 10.94 -11.92
N SER A 74 -6.03 11.95 -11.56
CA SER A 74 -5.81 13.18 -12.30
C SER A 74 -4.67 13.12 -13.33
N LEU A 75 -3.98 11.98 -13.47
CA LEU A 75 -3.05 11.75 -14.58
C LEU A 75 -3.83 11.69 -15.90
N ARG A 76 -3.68 12.74 -16.71
CA ARG A 76 -4.33 12.87 -18.02
C ARG A 76 -3.28 13.10 -19.10
N GLY A 77 -3.58 12.65 -20.31
CA GLY A 77 -2.79 12.90 -21.50
C GLY A 77 -1.51 12.09 -21.59
N HIS A 78 -0.49 12.71 -22.19
CA HIS A 78 0.73 12.06 -22.63
C HIS A 78 1.71 11.83 -21.45
N PRO A 79 2.49 10.75 -21.44
CA PRO A 79 3.39 10.41 -20.33
C PRO A 79 4.51 11.44 -20.08
N THR A 80 4.74 12.34 -21.04
CA THR A 80 5.75 13.39 -20.93
C THR A 80 5.28 14.63 -20.18
N GLY A 81 4.04 14.69 -19.65
CA GLY A 81 3.60 15.80 -18.82
C GLY A 81 4.34 15.87 -17.47
N PRO A 82 4.57 17.06 -16.87
CA PRO A 82 5.31 17.20 -15.60
C PRO A 82 4.80 16.29 -14.48
N LYS A 83 3.48 16.19 -14.31
CA LYS A 83 2.85 15.30 -13.33
C LYS A 83 3.15 13.82 -13.58
N ALA A 84 3.06 13.36 -14.84
CA ALA A 84 3.32 11.98 -15.20
C ALA A 84 4.81 11.62 -15.04
N ARG A 85 5.72 12.55 -15.37
CA ARG A 85 7.16 12.37 -15.13
C ARG A 85 7.47 12.37 -13.63
N CYS A 86 6.82 13.22 -12.84
CA CYS A 86 6.93 13.21 -11.38
C CYS A 86 6.45 11.88 -10.78
N ALA A 87 5.26 11.40 -11.17
CA ALA A 87 4.72 10.12 -10.72
C ALA A 87 5.65 8.94 -11.04
N ARG A 88 6.17 8.89 -12.28
CA ARG A 88 7.15 7.88 -12.71
C ARG A 88 8.45 7.98 -11.92
N GLY A 89 8.96 9.19 -11.71
CA GLY A 89 10.17 9.42 -10.92
C GLY A 89 10.02 8.97 -9.46
N TRP A 90 8.82 9.09 -8.88
CA TRP A 90 8.51 8.57 -7.54
C TRP A 90 8.51 7.04 -7.51
N LEU A 91 7.85 6.37 -8.47
CA LEU A 91 7.86 4.91 -8.61
C LEU A 91 9.28 4.37 -8.79
N LYS A 92 10.07 5.01 -9.67
CA LYS A 92 11.48 4.69 -9.88
C LYS A 92 12.32 4.86 -8.61
N SER A 93 12.15 5.98 -7.90
CA SER A 93 12.84 6.23 -6.63
C SER A 93 12.54 5.15 -5.60
N TYR A 94 11.29 4.67 -5.57
CA TYR A 94 10.89 3.58 -4.69
C TYR A 94 11.69 2.31 -4.97
N VAL A 95 11.72 1.83 -6.21
CA VAL A 95 12.43 0.59 -6.54
C VAL A 95 13.93 0.72 -6.32
N GLU A 96 14.54 1.79 -6.84
CA GLU A 96 16.00 1.97 -6.82
C GLU A 96 16.59 2.16 -5.43
N SER A 97 15.83 2.72 -4.49
CA SER A 97 16.38 3.09 -3.17
C SER A 97 15.44 2.85 -2.00
N LEU A 98 14.20 3.32 -2.06
CA LEU A 98 13.33 3.36 -0.87
C LEU A 98 12.89 1.96 -0.46
N SER A 99 12.72 1.03 -1.41
CA SER A 99 12.34 -0.36 -1.19
C SER A 99 13.30 -1.09 -0.24
N GLY A 100 14.55 -0.62 -0.12
CA GLY A 100 15.54 -1.16 0.82
C GLY A 100 15.14 -1.04 2.29
N PHE A 101 14.23 -0.12 2.63
CA PHE A 101 13.76 0.09 4.00
C PHE A 101 12.27 0.39 4.14
N CYS A 102 11.58 0.71 3.04
CA CYS A 102 10.13 0.85 2.97
C CYS A 102 9.51 -0.44 2.43
N PHE A 103 8.43 -0.90 3.05
CA PHE A 103 7.76 -2.14 2.63
C PHE A 103 6.35 -1.82 2.16
N TYR A 104 6.07 -2.13 0.91
CA TYR A 104 4.75 -1.96 0.32
C TYR A 104 4.03 -3.31 0.15
N HIS A 105 2.75 -3.31 0.48
CA HIS A 105 1.84 -4.42 0.24
C HIS A 105 0.53 -3.91 -0.33
N CYS A 106 -0.03 -4.61 -1.31
CA CYS A 106 -1.37 -4.37 -1.82
C CYS A 106 -2.21 -5.64 -1.71
N LEU A 107 -3.39 -5.51 -1.12
CA LEU A 107 -4.44 -6.52 -1.17
C LEU A 107 -5.48 -6.11 -2.22
N ALA A 108 -5.62 -6.89 -3.28
CA ALA A 108 -6.62 -6.67 -4.32
C ALA A 108 -7.78 -7.66 -4.15
N ILE A 109 -8.97 -7.12 -3.89
CA ILE A 109 -10.18 -7.89 -3.67
C ILE A 109 -10.95 -8.03 -4.99
N ASP A 110 -11.12 -9.26 -5.45
CA ASP A 110 -11.94 -9.61 -6.62
C ASP A 110 -13.41 -9.74 -6.23
N THR A 111 -14.15 -8.65 -6.37
CA THR A 111 -15.58 -8.57 -6.03
C THR A 111 -16.47 -9.37 -6.98
N HIS A 112 -15.93 -9.79 -8.14
CA HIS A 112 -16.63 -10.62 -9.12
C HIS A 112 -16.41 -12.12 -8.91
N SER A 113 -15.54 -12.51 -7.98
CA SER A 113 -15.35 -13.91 -7.61
C SER A 113 -16.64 -14.48 -7.02
N SER A 114 -16.98 -15.72 -7.39
CA SER A 114 -18.14 -16.43 -6.82
C SER A 114 -18.03 -16.68 -5.31
N ALA A 115 -16.82 -16.61 -4.75
CA ALA A 115 -16.56 -16.73 -3.32
C ALA A 115 -16.61 -15.38 -2.59
N PHE A 116 -16.78 -14.26 -3.30
CA PHE A 116 -17.05 -12.98 -2.68
C PHE A 116 -18.52 -12.96 -2.22
N GLU A 117 -18.74 -12.80 -0.92
CA GLU A 117 -20.08 -12.84 -0.30
C GLU A 117 -20.53 -11.40 0.05
N PRO A 118 -21.08 -10.61 -0.91
CA PRO A 118 -21.46 -9.23 -0.68
C PRO A 118 -22.53 -9.07 0.41
N GLU A 119 -23.36 -10.09 0.63
CA GLU A 119 -24.42 -10.10 1.64
C GLU A 119 -23.90 -9.99 3.07
N ARG A 120 -22.62 -10.31 3.32
CA ARG A 120 -22.00 -10.16 4.63
C ARG A 120 -21.80 -8.71 5.06
N TYR A 121 -21.83 -7.78 4.10
CA TYR A 121 -21.54 -6.38 4.35
C TYR A 121 -22.84 -5.58 4.27
N GLY A 122 -23.42 -5.29 5.44
CA GLY A 122 -24.65 -4.49 5.53
C GLY A 122 -24.48 -3.08 4.95
N GLU A 123 -23.28 -2.51 5.06
CA GLU A 123 -22.94 -1.17 4.58
C GLU A 123 -21.59 -1.20 3.85
N PRO A 124 -21.35 -0.34 2.84
CA PRO A 124 -20.08 -0.29 2.10
C PRO A 124 -18.84 -0.11 2.99
N HIS A 125 -18.92 0.73 4.02
CA HIS A 125 -17.81 0.96 4.94
C HIS A 125 -17.47 -0.27 5.80
N HIS A 126 -18.41 -1.21 6.02
CA HIS A 126 -18.09 -2.48 6.68
C HIS A 126 -17.13 -3.33 5.83
N ALA A 127 -17.36 -3.41 4.52
CA ALA A 127 -16.46 -4.09 3.60
C ALA A 127 -15.10 -3.39 3.57
N TYR A 128 -15.10 -2.06 3.45
CA TYR A 128 -13.89 -1.25 3.49
C TYR A 128 -13.05 -1.54 4.72
N ASN A 129 -13.62 -1.41 5.92
CA ASN A 129 -12.92 -1.57 7.19
C ASN A 129 -12.37 -2.99 7.34
N ARG A 130 -13.13 -3.99 6.86
CA ARG A 130 -12.70 -5.39 6.85
C ARG A 130 -11.49 -5.62 5.94
N PHE A 131 -11.51 -5.09 4.73
CA PHE A 131 -10.45 -5.33 3.74
C PHE A 131 -9.21 -4.48 4.00
N ALA A 132 -9.35 -3.23 4.46
CA ALA A 132 -8.22 -2.44 4.95
C ALA A 132 -7.51 -3.15 6.12
N LEU A 133 -8.27 -3.66 7.09
CA LEU A 133 -7.73 -4.46 8.18
C LEU A 133 -6.98 -5.70 7.67
N MET A 134 -7.58 -6.44 6.74
CA MET A 134 -6.97 -7.64 6.15
C MET A 134 -5.67 -7.31 5.39
N ALA A 135 -5.64 -6.19 4.66
CA ALA A 135 -4.46 -5.71 3.95
C ALA A 135 -3.32 -5.42 4.93
N ILE A 136 -3.59 -4.65 5.99
CA ILE A 136 -2.60 -4.30 7.01
C ILE A 136 -2.09 -5.56 7.73
N GLU A 137 -2.97 -6.50 8.09
CA GLU A 137 -2.58 -7.77 8.72
C GLU A 137 -1.66 -8.62 7.82
N GLY A 138 -2.01 -8.71 6.53
CA GLY A 138 -1.18 -9.39 5.53
C GLY A 138 0.18 -8.73 5.37
N ALA A 139 0.20 -7.40 5.32
CA ALA A 139 1.40 -6.59 5.21
C ALA A 139 2.32 -6.78 6.43
N ILE A 140 1.79 -6.81 7.66
CA ILE A 140 2.54 -7.11 8.89
C ILE A 140 3.14 -8.52 8.84
N ALA A 141 2.34 -9.53 8.47
CA ALA A 141 2.79 -10.92 8.39
C ALA A 141 3.91 -11.11 7.35
N TRP A 142 3.84 -10.38 6.25
CA TRP A 142 4.80 -10.47 5.15
C TRP A 142 6.11 -9.75 5.46
N SER A 143 6.01 -8.47 5.84
CA SER A 143 7.14 -7.54 5.90
C SER A 143 7.75 -7.42 7.30
N LEU A 144 6.97 -7.63 8.36
CA LEU A 144 7.42 -7.36 9.74
C LEU A 144 7.67 -8.62 10.59
N LYS A 145 7.51 -9.83 10.05
CA LYS A 145 7.69 -11.08 10.82
C LYS A 145 9.09 -11.31 11.39
N THR A 146 10.11 -10.64 10.86
CA THR A 146 11.50 -10.75 11.34
C THR A 146 11.76 -9.86 12.56
N TYR A 147 10.86 -8.94 12.87
CA TYR A 147 10.95 -8.09 14.05
C TYR A 147 10.30 -8.78 15.24
N GLN A 148 10.91 -8.66 16.42
CA GLN A 148 10.31 -9.19 17.64
C GLN A 148 9.21 -8.27 18.16
N ARG A 149 9.45 -6.95 18.13
CA ARG A 149 8.53 -5.91 18.59
C ARG A 149 8.55 -4.71 17.65
N VAL A 150 7.37 -4.21 17.33
CA VAL A 150 7.18 -3.01 16.53
C VAL A 150 6.19 -2.07 17.19
N ALA A 151 6.42 -0.77 17.03
CA ALA A 151 5.48 0.27 17.40
C ALA A 151 4.95 0.96 16.14
N LEU A 152 3.63 1.06 16.02
CA LEU A 152 2.96 1.44 14.78
C LEU A 152 2.16 2.74 14.96
N ARG A 153 2.25 3.63 13.98
CA ARG A 153 1.35 4.78 13.79
C ARG A 153 0.69 4.68 12.42
N PHE A 154 -0.60 4.97 12.35
CA PHE A 154 -1.39 4.81 11.12
C PHE A 154 -1.82 6.16 10.55
N TYR A 155 -1.65 6.29 9.24
CA TYR A 155 -2.09 7.40 8.42
C TYR A 155 -2.92 6.86 7.26
N SER A 156 -4.00 7.54 6.92
CA SER A 156 -4.81 7.18 5.75
C SER A 156 -5.27 8.44 5.04
N ASP A 157 -5.44 8.35 3.73
CA ASP A 157 -6.02 9.43 2.94
C ASP A 157 -7.38 9.87 3.50
N ALA A 158 -7.57 11.18 3.59
CA ALA A 158 -8.78 11.84 4.08
C ALA A 158 -9.86 11.84 3.01
N LYS A 159 -10.41 10.66 2.71
CA LYS A 159 -11.61 10.57 1.89
C LYS A 159 -12.81 11.06 2.70
N SER A 160 -13.84 11.54 2.01
CA SER A 160 -15.13 11.87 2.60
C SER A 160 -15.76 10.62 3.21
N ARG A 161 -15.39 10.32 4.46
CA ARG A 161 -15.96 9.23 5.25
C ARG A 161 -17.42 9.54 5.53
N GLN A 162 -18.27 8.53 5.47
CA GLN A 162 -19.67 8.68 5.85
C GLN A 162 -19.78 8.89 7.36
N GLU A 163 -20.77 9.69 7.76
CA GLU A 163 -21.11 9.85 9.17
C GLU A 163 -21.44 8.48 9.79
N GLY A 164 -20.78 8.14 10.89
CA GLY A 164 -20.90 6.84 11.56
C GLY A 164 -19.81 5.80 11.22
N ASP A 165 -18.91 6.08 10.26
CA ASP A 165 -17.73 5.23 10.03
C ASP A 165 -16.75 5.31 11.21
N ASN A 166 -16.46 4.18 11.83
CA ASN A 166 -15.55 4.07 12.97
C ASN A 166 -14.11 3.71 12.58
N PHE A 167 -13.76 3.75 11.29
CA PHE A 167 -12.45 3.34 10.75
C PHE A 167 -11.26 3.81 11.59
N ALA A 168 -11.23 5.09 11.96
CA ALA A 168 -10.11 5.70 12.65
C ALA A 168 -9.79 5.02 14.00
N ALA A 169 -10.80 4.71 14.80
CA ALA A 169 -10.64 4.01 16.07
C ALA A 169 -10.64 2.47 15.92
N TYR A 170 -11.34 1.96 14.90
CA TYR A 170 -11.53 0.54 14.65
C TYR A 170 -10.22 -0.15 14.23
N ILE A 171 -9.51 0.41 13.25
CA ILE A 171 -8.33 -0.24 12.66
C ILE A 171 -7.21 -0.50 13.68
N PRO A 172 -6.73 0.51 14.45
CA PRO A 172 -5.61 0.28 15.36
C PRO A 172 -5.97 -0.74 16.46
N THR A 173 -7.18 -0.61 17.02
CA THR A 173 -7.70 -1.52 18.06
C THR A 173 -7.78 -2.95 17.56
N GLN A 174 -8.37 -3.15 16.38
CA GLN A 174 -8.60 -4.48 15.83
C GLN A 174 -7.28 -5.13 15.36
N ILE A 175 -6.32 -4.36 14.83
CA ILE A 175 -4.98 -4.85 14.51
C ILE A 175 -4.28 -5.40 15.76
N CYS A 176 -4.23 -4.64 16.84
CA CYS A 176 -3.58 -5.10 18.07
C CYS A 176 -4.19 -6.40 18.59
N LYS A 177 -5.53 -6.48 18.62
CA LYS A 177 -6.25 -7.68 19.05
C LYS A 177 -5.93 -8.87 18.14
N ASN A 178 -6.13 -8.72 16.83
CA ASN A 178 -5.99 -9.83 15.88
C ASN A 178 -4.55 -10.33 15.78
N ILE A 179 -3.57 -9.43 15.79
CA ILE A 179 -2.17 -9.82 15.72
C ILE A 179 -1.74 -10.52 17.01
N ALA A 180 -2.18 -10.05 18.19
CA ALA A 180 -1.93 -10.75 19.44
C ALA A 180 -2.50 -12.18 19.43
N GLU A 181 -3.76 -12.36 19.02
CA GLU A 181 -4.39 -13.67 18.90
C GLU A 181 -3.68 -14.59 17.89
N LYS A 182 -3.31 -14.06 16.71
CA LYS A 182 -2.57 -14.83 15.70
C LYS A 182 -1.17 -15.19 16.17
N ARG A 183 -0.50 -14.31 16.91
CA ARG A 183 0.81 -14.57 17.49
C ARG A 183 0.77 -15.65 18.56
N LEU A 184 -0.27 -15.71 19.39
CA LEU A 184 -0.46 -16.83 20.34
C LEU A 184 -0.52 -18.19 19.63
N LYS A 185 -1.15 -18.23 18.45
CA LYS A 185 -1.24 -19.44 17.61
C LYS A 185 0.04 -19.72 16.82
N LYS A 186 0.76 -18.68 16.38
CA LYS A 186 1.97 -18.75 15.55
C LYS A 186 3.01 -17.71 15.99
N PRO A 187 3.78 -17.96 17.08
CA PRO A 187 4.65 -16.95 17.68
C PRO A 187 5.74 -16.35 16.78
N GLY A 188 6.19 -17.10 15.75
CA GLY A 188 7.20 -16.63 14.80
C GLY A 188 6.66 -15.99 13.52
N ALA A 189 5.33 -15.89 13.36
CA ALA A 189 4.72 -15.32 12.16
C ALA A 189 4.38 -13.83 12.32
N TYR A 190 4.35 -13.32 13.55
CA TYR A 190 3.88 -11.98 13.88
C TYR A 190 4.73 -11.34 14.99
N PRO A 191 5.09 -10.05 14.86
CA PRO A 191 5.74 -9.31 15.93
C PRO A 191 4.77 -9.03 17.09
N GLU A 192 5.31 -8.69 18.25
CA GLU A 192 4.56 -7.95 19.26
C GLU A 192 4.29 -6.53 18.76
N ILE A 193 3.05 -6.04 18.89
CA ILE A 193 2.64 -4.72 18.40
C ILE A 193 2.27 -3.81 19.56
N ARG A 194 2.79 -2.58 19.51
CA ARG A 194 2.35 -1.46 20.32
C ARG A 194 1.84 -0.33 19.41
N LEU A 195 0.77 0.34 19.81
CA LEU A 195 0.30 1.53 19.10
C LEU A 195 1.03 2.79 19.61
N LEU A 196 1.47 3.62 18.67
CA LEU A 196 1.99 4.97 18.96
C LEU A 196 0.87 6.01 19.06
N HIS A 197 -0.30 5.72 18.50
CA HIS A 197 -1.49 6.56 18.53
C HIS A 197 -2.74 5.66 18.52
N PRO A 198 -3.80 5.98 19.28
CA PRO A 198 -4.99 5.13 19.37
C PRO A 198 -5.86 5.14 18.11
N GLU A 199 -5.72 6.18 17.28
CA GLU A 199 -6.53 6.39 16.08
C GLU A 199 -5.67 6.52 14.81
N VAL A 200 -6.25 6.20 13.66
CA VAL A 200 -5.70 6.56 12.35
C VAL A 200 -5.76 8.07 12.17
N THR A 201 -4.65 8.68 11.80
CA THR A 201 -4.61 10.10 11.43
C THR A 201 -5.04 10.25 9.97
N SER A 202 -6.13 10.97 9.73
CA SER A 202 -6.56 11.31 8.37
C SER A 202 -5.68 12.41 7.78
N ILE A 203 -5.23 12.22 6.55
CA ILE A 203 -4.32 13.12 5.85
C ILE A 203 -4.97 13.63 4.58
N ASP A 204 -5.11 14.94 4.42
CA ASP A 204 -5.47 15.53 3.13
C ASP A 204 -4.27 15.38 2.17
N SER A 205 -4.49 14.65 1.08
CA SER A 205 -3.48 14.41 0.07
C SER A 205 -3.16 15.67 -0.77
N ASP A 206 -3.91 16.77 -0.67
CA ASP A 206 -3.62 18.03 -1.36
C ASP A 206 -2.57 18.87 -0.60
N PRO A 207 -1.35 19.07 -1.14
CA PRO A 207 -0.29 19.85 -0.49
C PRO A 207 -0.67 21.31 -0.19
N ARG A 208 -1.73 21.83 -0.83
CA ARG A 208 -2.22 23.21 -0.64
C ARG A 208 -3.14 23.36 0.57
N LYS A 209 -3.72 22.25 1.05
CA LYS A 209 -4.67 22.23 2.17
C LYS A 209 -4.07 21.68 3.45
N ILE A 210 -2.99 20.91 3.34
CA ILE A 210 -2.38 20.26 4.47
C ILE A 210 -1.61 21.24 5.38
N GLU A 211 -1.67 21.01 6.69
CA GLU A 211 -0.86 21.74 7.65
C GLU A 211 0.65 21.51 7.40
N PRO A 212 1.53 22.51 7.62
CA PRO A 212 2.96 22.37 7.35
C PRO A 212 3.63 21.17 8.04
N GLY A 213 3.15 20.79 9.23
CA GLY A 213 3.67 19.66 10.00
C GLY A 213 3.32 18.28 9.47
N LEU A 214 2.39 18.17 8.50
CA LEU A 214 1.91 16.91 7.92
C LEU A 214 2.27 16.74 6.44
N ARG A 215 3.19 17.58 5.93
CA ARG A 215 3.56 17.57 4.51
C ARG A 215 4.26 16.28 4.08
N VAL A 216 4.98 15.64 4.99
CA VAL A 216 5.64 14.36 4.72
C VAL A 216 4.60 13.25 4.58
N GLU A 217 3.62 13.23 5.48
CA GLU A 217 2.51 12.29 5.47
C GLU A 217 1.64 12.46 4.22
N CYS A 218 1.41 13.70 3.80
CA CYS A 218 0.70 14.04 2.55
C CYS A 218 1.36 13.37 1.33
N GLU A 219 2.68 13.52 1.17
CA GLU A 219 3.38 12.96 0.02
C GLU A 219 3.52 11.44 0.07
N LEU A 220 3.71 10.88 1.26
CA LEU A 220 3.73 9.43 1.44
C LEU A 220 2.36 8.81 1.14
N THR A 221 1.27 9.49 1.48
CA THR A 221 -0.09 9.06 1.12
C THR A 221 -0.31 9.11 -0.39
N GLN A 222 0.12 10.18 -1.06
CA GLN A 222 0.11 10.26 -2.54
C GLN A 222 0.96 9.16 -3.20
N LEU A 223 2.11 8.78 -2.62
CA LEU A 223 2.89 7.65 -3.12
C LEU A 223 2.11 6.33 -3.03
N VAL A 224 1.39 6.11 -1.92
CA VAL A 224 0.52 4.93 -1.77
C VAL A 224 -0.62 4.94 -2.79
N ASP A 225 -1.28 6.07 -3.02
CA ASP A 225 -2.27 6.22 -4.09
C ASP A 225 -1.68 5.80 -5.45
N LEU A 226 -0.54 6.36 -5.85
CA LEU A 226 0.10 6.05 -7.13
C LEU A 226 0.39 4.57 -7.28
N MET A 227 0.97 3.94 -6.27
CA MET A 227 1.28 2.50 -6.31
C MET A 227 0.00 1.67 -6.39
N THR A 228 -0.99 1.95 -5.54
CA THR A 228 -2.25 1.20 -5.44
C THR A 228 -3.07 1.31 -6.71
N SER A 229 -3.21 2.53 -7.22
CA SER A 229 -3.96 2.83 -8.43
C SER A 229 -3.25 2.30 -9.68
N SER A 230 -1.92 2.28 -9.72
CA SER A 230 -1.15 1.63 -10.79
C SER A 230 -1.34 0.11 -10.79
N ILE A 231 -1.42 -0.53 -9.61
CA ILE A 231 -1.76 -1.97 -9.49
C ILE A 231 -3.19 -2.22 -10.00
N SER A 232 -4.17 -1.44 -9.57
CA SER A 232 -5.55 -1.56 -10.05
C SER A 232 -5.63 -1.45 -11.58
N GLN A 233 -4.90 -0.50 -12.16
CA GLN A 233 -4.81 -0.37 -13.60
C GLN A 233 -4.04 -1.52 -14.28
N ALA A 234 -3.05 -2.12 -13.63
CA ALA A 234 -2.36 -3.31 -14.13
C ALA A 234 -3.29 -4.53 -14.21
N LEU A 235 -4.21 -4.65 -13.25
CA LEU A 235 -5.22 -5.72 -13.16
C LEU A 235 -6.38 -5.54 -14.15
N THR A 236 -6.72 -4.30 -14.49
CA THR A 236 -7.90 -3.99 -15.31
C THR A 236 -7.57 -3.60 -16.75
N ALA A 237 -6.44 -2.94 -16.96
CA ALA A 237 -6.04 -2.32 -18.22
C ALA A 237 -7.11 -1.38 -18.84
N ARG A 238 -8.05 -0.84 -18.05
CA ARG A 238 -9.25 -0.12 -18.52
C ARG A 238 -9.00 1.31 -19.00
N SER A 239 -8.07 2.06 -18.40
CA SER A 239 -7.71 3.42 -18.85
C SER A 239 -7.25 3.47 -20.32
N GLU A 240 -7.65 4.54 -21.00
CA GLU A 240 -7.13 4.95 -22.32
C GLU A 240 -5.98 5.95 -22.22
N GLN A 241 -5.74 6.50 -21.02
CA GLN A 241 -4.67 7.48 -20.80
C GLN A 241 -3.31 6.77 -20.80
N GLU A 242 -2.45 7.11 -21.75
CA GLU A 242 -1.11 6.53 -21.92
C GLU A 242 -0.26 6.65 -20.65
N ALA A 243 -0.28 7.80 -19.97
CA ALA A 243 0.47 7.99 -18.73
C ALA A 243 0.08 6.98 -17.63
N LYS A 244 -1.21 6.65 -17.52
CA LYS A 244 -1.71 5.67 -16.55
C LYS A 244 -1.30 4.24 -16.91
N LEU A 245 -1.28 3.94 -18.21
CA LEU A 245 -0.88 2.63 -18.73
C LEU A 245 0.62 2.41 -18.56
N GLU A 246 1.47 3.40 -18.81
CA GLU A 246 2.91 3.28 -18.61
C GLU A 246 3.26 2.96 -17.14
N LEU A 247 2.66 3.67 -16.18
CA LEU A 247 2.86 3.39 -14.75
C LEU A 247 2.34 1.99 -14.37
N ALA A 248 1.19 1.58 -14.95
CA ALA A 248 0.64 0.25 -14.72
C ALA A 248 1.52 -0.86 -15.30
N GLU A 249 2.13 -0.66 -16.47
CA GLU A 249 3.10 -1.59 -17.06
C GLU A 249 4.35 -1.72 -16.20
N GLU A 250 4.87 -0.60 -15.67
CA GLU A 250 6.02 -0.60 -14.77
C GLU A 250 5.73 -1.45 -13.52
N VAL A 251 4.61 -1.19 -12.85
CA VAL A 251 4.22 -1.96 -11.66
C VAL A 251 3.85 -3.41 -11.98
N ALA A 252 3.27 -3.68 -13.16
CA ALA A 252 3.00 -5.05 -13.61
C ALA A 252 4.29 -5.86 -13.75
N ARG A 253 5.38 -5.25 -14.23
CA ARG A 253 6.70 -5.90 -14.27
C ARG A 253 7.22 -6.19 -12.86
N TRP A 254 7.02 -5.30 -11.88
CA TRP A 254 7.37 -5.57 -10.49
C TRP A 254 6.58 -6.76 -9.92
N ILE A 255 5.28 -6.85 -10.25
CA ILE A 255 4.44 -7.97 -9.84
C ILE A 255 4.99 -9.28 -10.43
N GLU A 256 5.27 -9.33 -11.75
CA GLU A 256 5.85 -10.54 -12.36
C GLU A 256 7.23 -10.88 -11.81
N ASP A 257 8.08 -9.88 -11.56
CA ASP A 257 9.39 -10.07 -10.95
C ASP A 257 9.24 -10.73 -9.57
N THR A 258 8.36 -10.20 -8.72
CA THR A 258 8.15 -10.76 -7.37
C THR A 258 7.54 -12.17 -7.34
N ARG A 259 6.97 -12.65 -8.45
CA ARG A 259 6.53 -14.06 -8.60
C ARG A 259 7.69 -15.01 -8.85
N GLN A 260 8.82 -14.51 -9.34
CA GLN A 260 10.03 -15.30 -9.50
C GLN A 260 10.69 -15.58 -8.15
N PRO A 261 11.41 -16.71 -8.01
CA PRO A 261 12.28 -16.94 -6.87
C PRO A 261 13.27 -15.77 -6.66
N PRO A 262 13.66 -15.44 -5.41
CA PRO A 262 14.45 -14.24 -5.12
C PRO A 262 15.77 -14.10 -5.91
N TRP A 263 16.41 -15.22 -6.28
CA TRP A 263 17.67 -15.23 -7.05
C TRP A 263 17.48 -15.03 -8.55
N LEU A 264 16.25 -14.99 -9.05
CA LEU A 264 15.91 -14.68 -10.45
C LEU A 264 15.29 -13.28 -10.61
N GLN A 265 15.06 -12.57 -9.50
CA GLN A 265 14.48 -11.23 -9.51
C GLN A 265 15.49 -10.19 -10.01
N THR A 266 15.07 -9.32 -10.92
CA THR A 266 15.89 -8.18 -11.39
C THR A 266 15.80 -6.99 -10.44
N GLU A 267 14.63 -6.73 -9.89
CA GLU A 267 14.39 -5.57 -9.00
C GLU A 267 14.66 -5.89 -7.52
N GLN A 268 14.87 -7.17 -7.19
CA GLN A 268 15.15 -7.66 -5.83
C GLN A 268 14.10 -7.20 -4.79
N LEU A 269 12.83 -7.18 -5.20
CA LEU A 269 11.72 -6.68 -4.40
C LEU A 269 11.14 -7.72 -3.41
N TYR A 270 11.76 -8.90 -3.29
CA TYR A 270 11.34 -9.92 -2.32
C TYR A 270 11.20 -9.36 -0.90
N ARG A 271 9.99 -9.51 -0.32
CA ARG A 271 9.56 -8.94 0.98
C ARG A 271 9.49 -7.42 1.08
N ARG A 272 9.80 -6.70 0.01
CA ARG A 272 9.77 -5.24 -0.09
C ARG A 272 8.52 -4.76 -0.81
N PHE A 273 8.09 -5.48 -1.84
CA PHE A 273 6.84 -5.25 -2.55
C PHE A 273 6.06 -6.56 -2.60
N SER A 274 4.74 -6.50 -2.45
CA SER A 274 3.88 -7.64 -2.75
C SER A 274 2.47 -7.24 -3.15
N LEU A 275 1.88 -8.05 -4.02
CA LEU A 275 0.46 -8.04 -4.34
C LEU A 275 -0.14 -9.38 -3.89
N SER A 276 -1.30 -9.34 -3.24
CA SER A 276 -2.12 -10.51 -2.97
C SER A 276 -3.51 -10.29 -3.55
N CYS A 277 -3.96 -11.20 -4.42
CA CYS A 277 -5.32 -11.17 -4.96
C CYS A 277 -6.18 -12.21 -4.26
N PHE A 278 -7.41 -11.82 -3.94
CA PHE A 278 -8.35 -12.61 -3.15
C PHE A 278 -9.79 -12.17 -3.45
N PRO A 279 -10.80 -13.04 -3.39
CA PRO A 279 -10.72 -14.49 -3.41
C PRO A 279 -10.71 -15.02 -4.86
N ASP A 280 -10.11 -16.19 -5.09
CA ASP A 280 -10.46 -17.01 -6.25
C ASP A 280 -11.86 -17.63 -6.08
N GLU A 281 -12.32 -18.43 -7.04
CA GLU A 281 -13.65 -19.10 -6.99
C GLU A 281 -13.84 -20.01 -5.77
N LYS A 282 -12.75 -20.41 -5.10
CA LYS A 282 -12.73 -21.28 -3.92
C LYS A 282 -12.46 -20.52 -2.62
N GLY A 283 -12.39 -19.19 -2.66
CA GLY A 283 -12.12 -18.39 -1.46
C GLY A 283 -10.64 -18.30 -1.08
N ASN A 284 -9.70 -18.58 -1.98
CA ASN A 284 -8.26 -18.56 -1.70
C ASN A 284 -7.55 -17.36 -2.34
N PHE A 285 -6.29 -17.16 -1.94
CA PHE A 285 -5.40 -16.22 -2.63
C PHE A 285 -4.90 -16.82 -3.94
N TYR A 286 -4.71 -15.97 -4.95
CA TYR A 286 -4.24 -16.39 -6.27
C TYR A 286 -3.36 -15.33 -6.94
N ASN A 287 -2.69 -15.72 -8.02
CA ASN A 287 -1.95 -14.82 -8.90
C ASN A 287 -2.85 -14.41 -10.07
N PRO A 288 -3.19 -13.12 -10.22
CA PRO A 288 -4.06 -12.65 -11.29
C PRO A 288 -3.32 -12.59 -12.63
N SER A 289 -4.04 -12.58 -13.74
CA SER A 289 -3.48 -12.11 -15.01
C SER A 289 -3.29 -10.59 -14.97
N LEU A 290 -2.29 -10.09 -15.70
CA LEU A 290 -1.97 -8.67 -15.82
C LEU A 290 -2.20 -8.22 -17.27
N PRO A 291 -3.46 -7.92 -17.67
CA PRO A 291 -3.81 -7.64 -19.06
C PRO A 291 -3.02 -6.48 -19.68
N VAL A 292 -2.50 -5.55 -18.87
CA VAL A 292 -1.71 -4.42 -19.36
C VAL A 292 -0.45 -4.87 -20.11
N LEU A 293 0.16 -5.98 -19.72
CA LEU A 293 1.38 -6.52 -20.36
C LEU A 293 1.13 -7.11 -21.76
N ASN A 294 -0.14 -7.39 -22.10
CA ASN A 294 -0.53 -8.03 -23.36
C ASN A 294 -1.19 -7.07 -24.35
N ARG A 295 -1.36 -5.78 -24.03
CA ARG A 295 -2.09 -4.81 -24.88
C ARG A 295 -1.50 -4.63 -26.29
N ASN A 296 -0.19 -4.83 -26.44
CA ASN A 296 0.52 -4.63 -27.71
C ASN A 296 0.90 -5.95 -28.42
N GLN A 297 0.46 -7.10 -27.89
CA GLN A 297 0.66 -8.37 -28.59
C GLN A 297 -0.41 -8.51 -29.68
N PRO A 298 -0.02 -8.79 -30.95
CA PRO A 298 -1.01 -9.07 -31.98
C PRO A 298 -1.89 -10.25 -31.53
N PRO A 299 -3.20 -10.26 -31.86
CA PRO A 299 -4.03 -11.42 -31.56
C PRO A 299 -3.39 -12.65 -32.19
N PHE A 300 -3.22 -13.72 -31.40
CA PHE A 300 -2.83 -15.01 -31.93
C PHE A 300 -3.89 -15.42 -32.96
N VAL A 301 -3.48 -15.45 -34.23
CA VAL A 301 -4.29 -15.94 -35.37
C VAL A 301 -4.28 -17.46 -35.34
#